data_AF-A0A535EF40-F1
#
_entry.id   AF-A0A535EF40-F1
#
_cell.length_a   1.000
_cell.length_b   1.000
_cell.length_c   1.000
_cell.angle_alpha   90.00
_cell.angle_beta   90.00
_cell.angle_gamma   90.00
#
_symmetry.space_group_name_H-M   'P 1'
#
loop_
_entity.id
_entity.type
_entity.pdbx_description
1 polymer ?
#
loop_
_entity_poly.entity_id
_entity_poly.type
_entity_poly.pdbx_seq_one_letter_code
_entity_poly.pdbx_strand_id
1 'polypeptide(L)' 'MDVRAEVVDILAGFSLFADLTTPELENLVDTFDEQMFSEGERVVRQGLSSASFYVILDGAATIRVDGK' A
#
# COMPACT_ATOMS: atom_id res chain seq x y z
N MET A 1 10.35 -2.85 -15.44
CA MET A 1 9.15 -3.64 -15.07
C MET A 1 8.01 -2.66 -14.96
N ASP A 2 6.80 -3.07 -15.30
CA ASP A 2 5.63 -2.21 -15.16
C ASP A 2 5.15 -2.28 -13.71
N VAL A 3 5.42 -1.22 -12.94
CA VAL A 3 5.05 -1.10 -11.52
C VAL A 3 3.55 -1.32 -11.33
N ARG A 4 2.71 -0.93 -12.30
CA ARG A 4 1.26 -1.08 -12.22
C ARG A 4 0.85 -2.54 -12.18
N ALA A 5 1.40 -3.35 -13.09
CA ALA A 5 1.08 -4.78 -13.16
C ALA A 5 1.48 -5.50 -11.87
N GLU A 6 2.64 -5.14 -11.30
CA GLU A 6 3.11 -5.69 -10.01
C GLU A 6 2.17 -5.34 -8.85
N VAL A 7 1.69 -4.09 -8.80
CA VAL A 7 0.71 -3.69 -7.77
C VAL A 7 -0.61 -4.44 -7.93
N VAL A 8 -1.12 -4.63 -9.15
CA VAL A 8 -2.34 -5.42 -9.39
C VAL A 8 -2.16 -6.85 -8.86
N ASP A 9 -1.03 -7.49 -9.15
CA ASP A 9 -0.73 -8.85 -8.67
C ASP A 9 -0.64 -8.91 -7.13
N ILE A 10 -0.04 -7.89 -6.50
CA ILE A 10 0.02 -7.74 -5.04
C ILE A 10 -1.39 -7.61 -4.44
N LEU A 11 -2.23 -6.75 -5.01
CA LEU A 11 -3.60 -6.52 -4.51
C LEU A 11 -4.47 -7.78 -4.65
N ALA A 12 -4.33 -8.51 -5.75
CA ALA A 12 -5.04 -9.78 -5.98
C ALA A 12 -4.69 -10.85 -4.92
N GLY A 13 -3.52 -10.76 -4.28
CA GLY A 13 -3.10 -11.67 -3.21
C GLY A 13 -3.71 -11.37 -1.83
N PHE A 14 -4.32 -10.20 -1.62
CA PHE A 14 -4.87 -9.82 -0.31
C PHE A 14 -6.35 -10.16 -0.19
N SER A 15 -6.71 -10.82 0.92
CA SER A 15 -8.12 -11.14 1.24
C SER A 15 -9.03 -9.91 1.34
N LEU A 16 -8.45 -8.73 1.63
CA LEU A 16 -9.18 -7.46 1.65
C LEU A 16 -9.81 -7.11 0.30
N PHE A 17 -9.22 -7.60 -0.81
CA PHE A 17 -9.65 -7.31 -2.18
C PHE A 17 -10.14 -8.56 -2.93
N ALA A 18 -10.38 -9.68 -2.22
CA ALA A 18 -10.73 -10.96 -2.82
C ALA A 18 -12.05 -10.94 -3.64
N ASP A 19 -12.93 -9.99 -3.36
CA ASP A 19 -14.20 -9.82 -4.07
C ASP A 19 -14.09 -8.97 -5.35
N LEU A 20 -12.91 -8.40 -5.63
CA LEU A 20 -12.67 -7.56 -6.81
C LEU A 20 -12.16 -8.39 -7.99
N THR A 21 -12.72 -8.14 -9.17
CA THR A 21 -12.24 -8.67 -10.45
C THR A 21 -10.96 -7.97 -10.91
N THR A 22 -10.21 -8.56 -11.84
CA THR A 22 -8.99 -7.93 -12.39
C THR A 22 -9.22 -6.51 -12.92
N PRO A 23 -10.27 -6.21 -13.71
CA PRO A 23 -10.53 -4.83 -14.14
C PRO A 23 -10.86 -3.88 -12.98
N GLU A 24 -11.50 -4.36 -11.91
CA GLU A 24 -11.77 -3.55 -10.73
C GLU A 24 -10.50 -3.27 -9.92
N LEU A 25 -9.57 -4.23 -9.87
CA LEU A 25 -8.24 -4.04 -9.29
C LEU A 25 -7.43 -3.04 -10.10
N GLU A 26 -7.44 -3.13 -11.43
CA GLU A 26 -6.77 -2.14 -12.31
C GLU A 26 -7.31 -0.72 -12.05
N ASN A 27 -8.64 -0.56 -11.98
CA ASN A 27 -9.26 0.72 -11.65
C ASN A 27 -8.89 1.20 -10.24
N LEU A 28 -8.75 0.29 -9.27
CA LEU A 28 -8.31 0.63 -7.92
C LEU A 28 -6.86 1.13 -7.93
N VAL A 29 -5.96 0.47 -8.67
CA VAL A 29 -4.56 0.90 -8.81
C VAL A 29 -4.46 2.29 -9.45
N ASP A 30 -5.37 2.66 -10.35
CA ASP A 30 -5.43 4.01 -10.91
C ASP A 30 -5.76 5.10 -9.86
N THR A 31 -6.28 4.73 -8.69
CA THR A 31 -6.50 5.66 -7.56
C THR A 31 -5.29 5.81 -6.64
N PHE A 32 -4.24 5.01 -6.83
CA PHE A 32 -3.04 5.08 -6.02
C PHE A 32 -2.13 6.20 -6.51
N ASP A 33 -1.58 6.95 -5.56
CA ASP A 33 -0.54 7.95 -5.81
C ASP A 33 0.80 7.45 -5.27
N GLU A 34 1.87 7.63 -6.06
CA GLU A 34 3.23 7.37 -5.59
C GLU A 34 3.64 8.40 -4.52
N GLN A 35 4.18 7.92 -3.40
CA GLN A 35 4.70 8.75 -2.32
C GLN A 35 6.13 8.33 -1.96
N MET A 36 7.01 9.32 -1.84
CA MET A 36 8.39 9.13 -1.40
C MET A 36 8.54 9.55 0.06
N PHE A 37 9.23 8.73 0.85
CA PHE A 37 9.52 8.99 2.25
C PHE A 37 11.03 8.95 2.47
N SER A 38 11.53 9.88 3.28
CA SER A 38 12.94 9.90 3.68
C SER A 38 13.21 8.90 4.80
N GLU A 39 14.49 8.53 5.00
CA GLU A 39 14.88 7.68 6.12
C GLU A 39 14.44 8.29 7.46
N GLY A 40 13.78 7.48 8.28
CA GLY A 40 13.25 7.89 9.59
C GLY A 40 11.94 8.70 9.53
N GLU A 41 11.45 9.03 8.34
CA GLU A 41 10.16 9.68 8.16
C GLU A 41 9.00 8.74 8.57
N ARG A 42 7.97 9.32 9.17
CA ARG A 42 6.82 8.55 9.66
C ARG A 42 5.74 8.49 8.60
N VAL A 43 5.53 7.30 8.03
CA VAL A 43 4.49 7.01 7.03
C VAL A 43 3.08 7.05 7.65
N VAL A 44 2.85 6.24 8.70
CA VAL A 44 1.57 6.16 9.42
C VAL A 44 1.79 6.25 10.93
N ARG A 45 0.76 6.65 11.67
CA ARG A 45 0.80 6.75 13.13
C ARG A 45 -0.40 6.05 13.76
N GLN A 46 -0.12 5.12 14.67
CA GLN A 46 -1.13 4.41 15.46
C GLN A 46 -2.05 5.38 16.20
N GLY A 47 -3.36 5.11 16.16
CA GLY A 47 -4.38 5.92 16.82
C GLY A 47 -4.90 7.12 16.02
N LEU A 48 -4.37 7.36 14.81
CA LEU A 48 -5.01 8.29 13.86
C LEU A 48 -6.16 7.60 13.13
N SER A 49 -7.25 8.35 12.94
CA SER A 49 -8.48 7.87 12.33
C SER A 49 -8.45 7.85 10.79
N SER A 50 -7.36 8.30 10.17
CA SER A 50 -7.20 8.21 8.72
C SER A 50 -6.81 6.78 8.35
N ALA A 51 -7.73 6.06 7.70
CA ALA A 51 -7.39 4.82 7.01
C ALA A 51 -6.59 5.16 5.76
N SER A 52 -5.34 4.70 5.71
CA SER A 52 -4.46 4.83 4.54
C SER A 52 -3.80 3.47 4.30
N PHE A 53 -3.76 3.04 3.05
CA PHE A 53 -3.15 1.79 2.63
C PHE A 53 -1.97 2.10 1.71
N TYR A 54 -0.84 1.43 1.94
CA TYR A 54 0.40 1.66 1.22
C TYR A 54 0.97 0.32 0.77
N VAL A 55 1.56 0.31 -0.43
CA VAL A 55 2.37 -0.79 -0.95
C VAL A 55 3.80 -0.26 -1.08
N ILE A 56 4.77 -1.00 -0.54
CA ILE A 56 6.19 -0.63 -0.62
C ILE A 56 6.71 -1.09 -1.99
N LEU A 57 6.98 -0.14 -2.88
CA LEU A 57 7.56 -0.39 -4.21
C LEU A 57 9.08 -0.55 -4.16
N ASP A 58 9.74 0.23 -3.31
CA ASP A 58 11.19 0.19 -3.09
C ASP A 58 11.52 0.54 -1.64
N GLY A 59 12.58 -0.08 -1.11
CA GLY A 59 13.03 0.11 0.26
C GLY A 59 12.31 -0.77 1.31
N ALA A 60 12.32 -0.32 2.56
CA ALA A 60 11.74 -1.04 3.69
C ALA A 60 11.21 -0.07 4.76
N ALA A 61 10.19 -0.50 5.50
CA ALA A 61 9.62 0.24 6.62
C ALA A 61 9.74 -0.56 7.92
N THR A 62 9.91 0.14 9.04
CA THR A 62 9.86 -0.47 10.38
C THR A 62 8.49 -0.23 11.00
N ILE A 63 7.81 -1.31 11.39
CA ILE A 63 6.54 -1.25 12.13
C ILE A 63 6.85 -1.20 13.62
N ARG A 64 6.22 -0.26 14.34
CA ARG A 64 6.26 -0.20 15.81
C ARG A 64 4.85 -0.21 16.37
N VAL A 65 4.59 -1.06 17.36
CA VAL A 65 3.29 -1.18 18.02
C VAL A 65 3.45 -0.77 19.47
N ASP A 66 2.62 0.18 19.93
CA ASP A 66 2.69 0.74 21.29
C ASP A 66 4.09 1.31 21.63
N GLY A 67 4.78 1.84 20.62
CA GLY A 67 6.12 2.42 20.74
C GLY A 67 7.25 1.40 20.83
N LYS A 68 6.98 0.11 20.60
CA LYS A 68 7.95 -0.98 20.62
C LYS A 68 8.18 -1.55 19.23
#